data_AF-A0A7W0FK00-F1
#
_entry.id   AF-A0A7W0FK00-F1
#
_cell.length_a   1.000
_cell.length_b   1.000
_cell.length_c   1.000
_cell.angle_alpha   90.00
_cell.angle_beta   90.00
_cell.angle_gamma   90.00
#
_symmetry.space_group_name_H-M   'P 1'
#
loop_
_entity.id
_entity.type
_entity.pdbx_description
1 polymer ?
#
loop_
_entity_poly.entity_id
_entity_poly.type
_entity_poly.pdbx_seq_one_letter_code
_entity_poly.pdbx_strand_id
1 'polypeptide(L)'
;MILSAFFCFLTGLALEIYWLRVNSIPKDETGLRHTLLVGFVILFGGIILVALVYIFGLDQIRVSLDDGWVFLIFVLLGLFLLFAGIFATSFLPRVSERSILIVQFMILVDLFLNRTEIQPLIVFICAILTMLGILGLIFTRTRPFPLFKVFLYFWFLVLLVVQVFLSGDLSYFTQINIGLLESFTFGAVFIFIILHCLILVRFFMIITSLILPRNRRLAVQAIQFIFYDDQTSPLSFFLFMLLSAAVVYLINRYQLPMAKLWINLVFLLIIQVIFNPKIIKLFKRGN
;
A
#
# COMPACT_ATOMS: atom_id res chain seq x y z
N MET A 1 21.50 -11.93 2.89
CA MET A 1 21.44 -10.67 3.68
C MET A 1 22.06 -10.90 5.05
N ILE A 2 22.51 -9.88 5.78
CA ILE A 2 22.96 -10.07 7.19
C ILE A 2 21.78 -10.33 8.12
N LEU A 3 22.02 -11.00 9.25
CA LEU A 3 20.96 -11.40 10.18
C LEU A 3 20.13 -10.23 10.72
N SER A 4 20.75 -9.08 11.01
CA SER A 4 20.06 -7.86 11.44
C SER A 4 19.14 -7.30 10.36
N ALA A 5 19.60 -7.28 9.11
CA ALA A 5 18.80 -6.89 7.94
C ALA A 5 17.60 -7.84 7.74
N PHE A 6 17.80 -9.14 7.97
CA PHE A 6 16.73 -10.13 7.90
C PHE A 6 15.64 -9.90 8.96
N PHE A 7 16.01 -9.57 10.20
CA PHE A 7 15.01 -9.21 11.22
C PHE A 7 14.28 -7.91 10.91
N CYS A 8 14.96 -6.90 10.38
CA CYS A 8 14.31 -5.69 9.86
C CYS A 8 13.29 -6.02 8.76
N PHE A 9 13.68 -6.86 7.80
CA PHE A 9 12.81 -7.36 6.74
C PHE A 9 11.56 -8.05 7.29
N LEU A 10 11.73 -9.00 8.22
CA LEU A 10 10.60 -9.68 8.88
C LEU A 10 9.71 -8.72 9.68
N THR A 11 10.29 -7.67 10.28
CA THR A 11 9.52 -6.67 11.01
C THR A 11 8.66 -5.84 10.06
N GLY A 12 9.21 -5.41 8.92
CA GLY A 12 8.45 -4.70 7.88
C GLY A 12 7.32 -5.55 7.33
N LEU A 13 7.60 -6.82 7.07
CA LEU A 13 6.64 -7.84 6.66
C LEU A 13 5.47 -7.96 7.65
N ALA A 14 5.78 -8.16 8.94
CA ALA A 14 4.78 -8.33 9.98
C ALA A 14 3.93 -7.07 10.19
N LEU A 15 4.54 -5.89 10.14
CA LEU A 15 3.85 -4.62 10.27
C LEU A 15 2.86 -4.40 9.11
N GLU A 16 3.28 -4.70 7.89
CA GLU A 16 2.42 -4.57 6.71
C GLU A 16 1.23 -5.53 6.77
N ILE A 17 1.45 -6.82 7.09
CA ILE A 17 0.36 -7.80 7.28
C ILE A 17 -0.62 -7.30 8.36
N TYR A 18 -0.11 -6.78 9.47
CA TYR A 18 -0.93 -6.27 10.55
C TYR A 18 -1.79 -5.08 10.10
N TRP A 19 -1.19 -4.11 9.42
CA TRP A 19 -1.91 -2.93 8.93
C TRP A 19 -2.95 -3.27 7.86
N LEU A 20 -2.63 -4.15 6.91
CA LEU A 20 -3.59 -4.64 5.92
C LEU A 20 -4.80 -5.31 6.57
N ARG A 21 -4.56 -6.11 7.62
CA ARG A 21 -5.63 -6.74 8.39
C ARG A 21 -6.47 -5.73 9.16
N VAL A 22 -5.87 -4.71 9.77
CA VAL A 22 -6.63 -3.69 10.49
C VAL A 22 -7.52 -2.89 9.55
N ASN A 23 -7.02 -2.56 8.35
CA ASN A 23 -7.78 -1.78 7.36
C ASN A 23 -8.95 -2.54 6.75
N SER A 24 -8.93 -3.87 6.78
CA SER A 24 -10.03 -4.71 6.28
C SER A 24 -11.18 -4.86 7.29
N ILE A 25 -10.95 -4.63 8.60
CA ILE A 25 -11.94 -4.80 9.66
C ILE A 25 -12.96 -3.63 9.68
N PRO A 26 -14.27 -3.86 9.90
CA PRO A 26 -15.29 -2.81 10.00
C PRO A 26 -14.97 -1.69 11.03
N LYS A 27 -15.50 -0.48 10.79
CA LYS A 27 -15.20 0.77 11.53
C LYS A 27 -15.35 0.66 13.06
N ASP A 28 -16.12 -0.29 13.58
CA ASP A 28 -16.55 -0.31 14.99
C ASP A 28 -15.83 -1.34 15.88
N GLU A 29 -15.00 -2.24 15.35
CA GLU A 29 -14.51 -3.39 16.14
C GLU A 29 -13.14 -3.20 16.82
N THR A 30 -12.21 -2.42 16.27
CA THR A 30 -10.82 -2.34 16.77
C THR A 30 -10.37 -0.92 17.12
N GLY A 31 -10.33 -0.50 18.38
CA GLY A 31 -9.99 0.89 18.76
C GLY A 31 -8.62 1.41 18.26
N LEU A 32 -8.52 2.71 17.90
CA LEU A 32 -7.30 3.35 17.36
C LEU A 32 -6.06 3.12 18.25
N ARG A 33 -6.25 3.23 19.57
CA ARG A 33 -5.19 3.00 20.56
C ARG A 33 -4.65 1.57 20.50
N HIS A 34 -5.51 0.58 20.26
CA HIS A 34 -5.09 -0.81 20.13
C HIS A 34 -4.31 -1.03 18.84
N THR A 35 -4.76 -0.46 17.72
CA THR A 35 -4.02 -0.49 16.45
C THR A 35 -2.62 0.08 16.57
N LEU A 36 -2.50 1.27 17.15
CA LEU A 36 -1.20 1.93 17.33
C LEU A 36 -0.33 1.12 18.30
N LEU A 37 -0.88 0.65 19.42
CA LEU A 37 -0.13 -0.11 20.42
C LEU A 37 0.47 -1.38 19.81
N VAL A 38 -0.31 -2.19 19.09
CA VAL A 38 0.20 -3.41 18.47
C VAL A 38 1.24 -3.10 17.39
N GLY A 39 1.01 -2.05 16.57
CA GLY A 39 2.02 -1.59 15.62
C GLY A 39 3.34 -1.19 16.29
N PHE A 40 3.26 -0.47 17.42
CA PHE A 40 4.42 -0.12 18.24
C PHE A 40 5.11 -1.36 18.83
N VAL A 41 4.35 -2.35 19.30
CA VAL A 41 4.92 -3.60 19.84
C VAL A 41 5.68 -4.37 18.75
N ILE A 42 5.14 -4.46 17.53
CA ILE A 42 5.82 -5.12 16.40
C ILE A 42 7.13 -4.38 16.09
N LEU A 43 7.08 -3.06 15.98
CA LEU A 43 8.24 -2.23 15.66
C LEU A 43 9.31 -2.31 16.76
N PHE A 44 8.91 -2.19 18.02
CA PHE A 44 9.81 -2.28 19.17
C PHE A 44 10.41 -3.68 19.33
N GLY A 45 9.63 -4.73 19.07
CA GLY A 45 10.11 -6.11 19.02
C GLY A 45 11.20 -6.30 17.95
N GLY A 46 11.01 -5.72 16.76
CA GLY A 46 12.02 -5.71 15.71
C GLY A 46 13.32 -5.00 16.12
N ILE A 47 13.19 -3.83 16.76
CA ILE A 47 14.35 -3.08 17.28
C ILE A 47 15.11 -3.90 18.33
N ILE A 48 14.41 -4.54 19.27
CA ILE A 48 15.03 -5.40 20.28
C ILE A 48 15.81 -6.54 19.61
N LEU A 49 15.20 -7.24 18.64
CA LEU A 49 15.87 -8.34 17.94
C LEU A 49 17.15 -7.88 17.24
N VAL A 50 17.10 -6.74 16.56
CA VAL A 50 18.29 -6.14 15.92
C VAL A 50 19.34 -5.76 16.96
N ALA A 51 18.93 -5.15 18.07
CA ALA A 51 19.85 -4.80 19.16
C ALA A 51 20.53 -6.03 19.77
N LEU A 52 19.79 -7.14 19.97
CA LEU A 52 20.36 -8.39 20.44
C LEU A 52 21.40 -8.95 19.47
N VAL A 53 21.16 -8.90 18.16
CA VAL A 53 22.15 -9.31 17.15
C VAL A 53 23.46 -8.53 17.31
N TYR A 54 23.39 -7.22 17.52
CA TYR A 54 24.58 -6.39 17.75
C TYR A 54 25.26 -6.68 19.09
N ILE A 55 24.50 -6.83 20.18
CA ILE A 55 25.04 -7.11 21.52
C ILE A 55 25.79 -8.45 21.56
N PHE A 56 25.26 -9.46 20.87
CA PHE A 56 25.88 -10.79 20.79
C PHE A 56 26.93 -10.91 19.68
N GLY A 57 27.21 -9.85 18.92
CA GLY A 57 28.21 -9.89 17.84
C GLY A 57 27.83 -10.82 16.67
N LEU A 58 26.53 -11.00 16.42
CA LEU A 58 26.00 -11.89 15.38
C LEU A 58 25.77 -11.15 14.03
N ASP A 59 26.30 -9.93 13.89
CA ASP A 59 26.13 -9.06 12.72
C ASP A 59 26.83 -9.60 11.46
N GLN A 60 27.84 -10.45 11.64
CA GLN A 60 28.55 -11.10 10.53
C GLN A 60 27.80 -12.33 9.97
N ILE A 61 26.78 -12.83 10.67
CA ILE A 61 26.01 -13.98 10.21
C ILE A 61 25.19 -13.57 8.99
N ARG A 62 25.41 -14.29 7.89
CA ARG A 62 24.64 -14.15 6.66
C ARG A 62 23.53 -15.19 6.62
N VAL A 63 22.37 -14.73 6.18
CA VAL A 63 21.15 -15.51 6.02
C VAL A 63 20.88 -15.62 4.52
N SER A 64 20.70 -16.85 4.03
CA SER A 64 20.31 -17.19 2.66
C SER A 64 18.98 -17.93 2.64
N LEU A 65 18.30 -17.93 1.49
CA LEU A 65 17.14 -18.78 1.26
C LEU A 65 17.50 -20.27 1.24
N ASP A 66 18.77 -20.60 1.02
CA ASP A 66 19.28 -21.97 1.05
C ASP A 66 19.34 -22.54 2.48
N ASP A 67 19.29 -21.68 3.50
CA ASP A 67 19.25 -22.10 4.89
C ASP A 67 17.87 -22.72 5.19
N GLY A 68 17.86 -23.99 5.64
CA GLY A 68 16.62 -24.77 5.76
C GLY A 68 15.52 -24.12 6.63
N TRP A 69 15.90 -23.38 7.68
CA TRP A 69 14.94 -22.67 8.53
C TRP A 69 14.35 -21.43 7.84
N VAL A 70 15.15 -20.71 7.06
CA VAL A 70 14.71 -19.54 6.28
C VAL A 70 13.78 -20.00 5.16
N PHE A 71 14.17 -21.05 4.45
CA PHE A 71 13.36 -21.67 3.42
C PHE A 71 11.97 -22.03 3.95
N LEU A 72 11.89 -22.68 5.10
CA LEU A 72 10.62 -23.05 5.72
C LEU A 72 9.74 -21.83 6.03
N ILE A 73 10.31 -20.75 6.57
CA ILE A 73 9.59 -19.50 6.83
C ILE A 73 8.98 -18.95 5.54
N PHE A 74 9.75 -18.90 4.45
CA PHE A 74 9.28 -18.38 3.18
C PHE A 74 8.23 -19.29 2.51
N VAL A 75 8.34 -20.62 2.65
CA VAL A 75 7.32 -21.56 2.17
C VAL A 75 6.00 -21.33 2.92
N LEU A 76 6.03 -21.26 4.25
CA LEU A 76 4.84 -21.00 5.07
C LEU A 76 4.24 -19.64 4.75
N LEU A 77 5.08 -18.61 4.57
CA LEU A 77 4.65 -17.28 4.15
C LEU A 77 3.99 -17.32 2.77
N GLY A 78 4.56 -18.03 1.80
CA GLY A 78 3.99 -18.18 0.46
C GLY A 78 2.62 -18.85 0.47
N LEU A 79 2.47 -19.93 1.24
CA LEU A 79 1.18 -20.61 1.46
C LEU A 79 0.17 -19.67 2.11
N PHE A 80 0.58 -18.94 3.15
CA PHE A 80 -0.26 -17.94 3.80
C PHE A 80 -0.71 -16.84 2.83
N LEU A 81 0.19 -16.29 2.01
CA LEU A 81 -0.11 -15.24 1.03
C LEU A 81 -1.05 -15.73 -0.06
N LEU A 82 -0.85 -16.95 -0.55
CA LEU A 82 -1.75 -17.57 -1.54
C LEU A 82 -3.15 -17.74 -0.98
N PHE A 83 -3.25 -18.26 0.26
CA PHE A 83 -4.52 -18.37 0.96
C PHE A 83 -5.18 -16.99 1.18
N ALA A 84 -4.40 -16.01 1.67
CA ALA A 84 -4.86 -14.68 1.99
C ALA A 84 -5.32 -13.89 0.75
N GLY A 85 -4.58 -13.98 -0.36
CA GLY A 85 -4.88 -13.24 -1.60
C GLY A 85 -6.04 -13.84 -2.39
N ILE A 86 -6.10 -15.16 -2.50
CA ILE A 86 -7.09 -15.86 -3.36
C ILE A 86 -8.39 -16.13 -2.60
N PHE A 87 -8.30 -16.70 -1.39
CA PHE A 87 -9.46 -17.25 -0.69
C PHE A 87 -10.00 -16.31 0.38
N ALA A 88 -9.13 -15.66 1.16
CA ALA A 88 -9.59 -14.80 2.23
C ALA A 88 -10.17 -13.48 1.69
N THR A 89 -11.27 -13.01 2.29
CA THR A 89 -11.78 -11.65 2.10
C THR A 89 -11.19 -10.67 3.10
N SER A 90 -10.50 -11.19 4.12
CA SER A 90 -9.96 -10.49 5.29
C SER A 90 -8.76 -9.60 4.98
N PHE A 91 -8.24 -9.60 3.76
CA PHE A 91 -7.09 -8.80 3.35
C PHE A 91 -7.37 -7.91 2.13
N LEU A 92 -8.64 -7.83 1.71
CA LEU A 92 -9.04 -6.93 0.64
C LEU A 92 -8.93 -5.49 1.14
N PRO A 93 -8.08 -4.64 0.52
CA PRO A 93 -7.99 -3.25 0.87
C PRO A 93 -9.34 -2.62 0.54
N ARG A 94 -9.96 -2.02 1.54
CA ARG A 94 -11.16 -1.20 1.32
C ARG A 94 -10.72 0.12 0.72
N VAL A 95 -11.43 0.55 -0.32
CA VAL A 95 -11.01 1.69 -1.14
C VAL A 95 -12.07 2.76 -1.11
N SER A 96 -11.62 4.01 -1.04
CA SER A 96 -12.43 5.21 -1.20
C SER A 96 -11.92 6.01 -2.40
N GLU A 97 -12.71 6.95 -2.90
CA GLU A 97 -12.28 7.89 -3.96
C GLU A 97 -10.96 8.57 -3.61
N ARG A 98 -10.76 8.90 -2.32
CA ARG A 98 -9.52 9.50 -1.82
C ARG A 98 -8.32 8.59 -2.01
N SER A 99 -8.45 7.31 -1.66
CA SER A 99 -7.38 6.32 -1.78
C SER A 99 -6.91 6.18 -3.23
N ILE A 100 -7.86 6.22 -4.18
CA ILE A 100 -7.54 6.17 -5.61
C ILE A 100 -6.78 7.43 -6.07
N LEU A 101 -7.21 8.61 -5.60
CA LEU A 101 -6.53 9.87 -5.91
C LEU A 101 -5.11 9.94 -5.35
N ILE A 102 -4.87 9.42 -4.14
CA ILE A 102 -3.52 9.40 -3.58
C ILE A 102 -2.59 8.55 -4.42
N VAL A 103 -3.00 7.33 -4.78
CA VAL A 103 -2.18 6.43 -5.61
C VAL A 103 -1.88 7.07 -6.97
N GLN A 104 -2.87 7.71 -7.61
CA GLN A 104 -2.62 8.45 -8.85
C GLN A 104 -1.67 9.62 -8.66
N PHE A 105 -1.81 10.36 -7.57
CA PHE A 105 -0.92 11.45 -7.26
C PHE A 105 0.52 10.95 -7.07
N MET A 106 0.72 9.82 -6.39
CA MET A 106 2.04 9.19 -6.25
C MET A 106 2.65 8.84 -7.60
N ILE A 107 1.87 8.23 -8.49
CA ILE A 107 2.32 7.92 -9.86
C ILE A 107 2.73 9.19 -10.60
N LEU A 108 1.94 10.27 -10.49
CA LEU A 108 2.30 11.55 -11.11
C LEU A 108 3.60 12.11 -10.53
N VAL A 109 3.78 12.05 -9.21
CA VAL A 109 5.01 12.50 -8.55
C VAL A 109 6.23 11.73 -9.05
N ASP A 110 6.15 10.40 -9.10
CA ASP A 110 7.26 9.57 -9.57
C ASP A 110 7.61 9.83 -11.04
N LEU A 111 6.60 10.07 -11.88
CA LEU A 111 6.78 10.48 -13.27
C LEU A 111 7.43 11.87 -13.38
N PHE A 112 6.97 12.86 -12.61
CA PHE A 112 7.51 14.23 -12.63
C PHE A 112 8.94 14.32 -12.11
N LEU A 113 9.34 13.45 -11.19
CA LEU A 113 10.70 13.38 -10.70
C LEU A 113 11.65 12.65 -11.66
N ASN A 114 11.20 12.26 -12.86
CA ASN A 114 11.99 11.52 -13.87
C ASN A 114 12.66 10.27 -13.28
N ARG A 115 11.97 9.58 -12.37
CA ARG A 115 12.51 8.43 -11.64
C ARG A 115 12.30 7.09 -12.36
N THR A 116 11.80 7.12 -13.58
CA THR A 116 11.21 5.95 -14.26
C THR A 116 11.97 5.58 -15.53
N GLU A 117 12.26 4.29 -15.70
CA GLU A 117 12.87 3.72 -16.93
C GLU A 117 11.82 3.36 -18.01
N ILE A 118 10.52 3.42 -17.67
CA ILE A 118 9.40 3.08 -18.55
C ILE A 118 8.97 4.31 -19.36
N GLN A 119 8.48 4.13 -20.60
CA GLN A 119 7.92 5.20 -21.44
C GLN A 119 6.85 6.01 -20.67
N PRO A 120 7.15 7.27 -20.29
CA PRO A 120 6.34 8.00 -19.30
C PRO A 120 4.99 8.46 -19.84
N LEU A 121 4.86 8.59 -21.17
CA LEU A 121 3.71 9.26 -21.80
C LEU A 121 2.39 8.49 -21.61
N ILE A 122 2.38 7.17 -21.83
CA ILE A 122 1.14 6.37 -21.75
C ILE A 122 0.64 6.31 -20.31
N VAL A 123 1.55 6.07 -19.36
CA VAL A 123 1.24 6.04 -17.93
C VAL A 123 0.73 7.41 -17.46
N PHE A 124 1.36 8.49 -17.93
CA PHE A 124 0.95 9.85 -17.61
C PHE A 124 -0.47 10.18 -18.11
N ILE A 125 -0.77 9.85 -19.37
CA ILE A 125 -2.12 10.05 -19.94
C ILE A 125 -3.16 9.25 -19.16
N CYS A 126 -2.86 7.98 -18.85
CA CYS A 126 -3.73 7.11 -18.07
C CYS A 126 -3.98 7.66 -16.66
N ALA A 127 -2.94 8.16 -15.98
CA ALA A 127 -3.06 8.75 -14.66
C ALA A 127 -3.93 10.02 -14.68
N ILE A 128 -3.71 10.93 -15.63
CA ILE A 128 -4.50 12.16 -15.77
C ILE A 128 -5.96 11.86 -16.10
N LEU A 129 -6.22 10.96 -17.06
CA LEU A 129 -7.59 10.62 -17.44
C LEU A 129 -8.39 10.10 -16.25
N THR A 130 -7.76 9.26 -15.44
CA THR A 130 -8.39 8.71 -14.24
C THR A 130 -8.58 9.77 -13.16
N MET A 131 -7.62 10.68 -13.01
CA MET A 131 -7.73 11.81 -12.08
C MET A 131 -8.93 12.69 -12.45
N LEU A 132 -9.05 13.06 -13.73
CA LEU A 132 -10.18 13.84 -14.25
C LEU A 132 -11.52 13.13 -14.05
N GLY A 133 -11.57 11.80 -14.26
CA GLY A 133 -12.77 11.00 -14.00
C GLY A 133 -13.23 11.06 -12.54
N ILE A 134 -12.30 10.97 -11.60
CA ILE A 134 -12.63 11.06 -10.16
C ILE A 134 -12.95 12.50 -9.77
N LEU A 135 -12.25 13.49 -10.33
CA LEU A 135 -12.54 14.91 -10.13
C LEU A 135 -13.97 15.25 -10.61
N GLY A 136 -14.40 14.68 -11.73
CA GLY A 136 -15.76 14.77 -12.23
C GLY A 136 -16.79 14.17 -11.25
N LEU A 137 -16.50 13.01 -10.66
CA LEU A 137 -17.36 12.41 -9.62
C LEU A 137 -17.44 13.28 -8.37
N ILE A 138 -16.32 13.84 -7.92
CA ILE A 138 -16.24 14.71 -6.73
C ILE A 138 -17.02 16.01 -6.96
N PHE A 139 -16.86 16.64 -8.12
CA PHE A 139 -17.56 17.90 -8.44
C PHE A 139 -19.07 17.69 -8.64
N THR A 140 -19.46 16.63 -9.33
CA THR A 140 -20.88 16.33 -9.56
C THR A 140 -21.58 15.78 -8.31
N ARG A 141 -20.83 15.36 -7.29
CA ARG A 141 -21.32 14.67 -6.08
C ARG A 141 -22.23 13.48 -6.41
N THR A 142 -22.06 12.88 -7.58
CA THR A 142 -22.87 11.74 -8.00
C THR A 142 -22.29 10.46 -7.41
N ARG A 143 -23.15 9.56 -6.92
CA ARG A 143 -22.70 8.23 -6.51
C ARG A 143 -22.45 7.40 -7.77
N PRO A 144 -21.24 6.86 -7.97
CA PRO A 144 -20.96 6.10 -9.18
C PRO A 144 -21.82 4.84 -9.27
N PHE A 145 -22.23 4.49 -10.49
CA PHE A 145 -22.99 3.27 -10.75
C PHE A 145 -22.22 2.04 -10.25
N PRO A 146 -22.87 1.02 -9.65
CA PRO A 146 -22.15 -0.09 -9.02
C PRO A 146 -21.15 -0.83 -9.91
N LEU A 147 -21.45 -1.03 -11.20
CA LEU A 147 -20.48 -1.64 -12.12
C LEU A 147 -19.28 -0.72 -12.38
N PHE A 148 -19.48 0.60 -12.42
CA PHE A 148 -18.38 1.55 -12.58
C PHE A 148 -17.43 1.51 -11.37
N LYS A 149 -17.95 1.31 -10.15
CA LYS A 149 -17.12 1.08 -8.96
C LYS A 149 -16.23 -0.16 -9.06
N VAL A 150 -16.73 -1.23 -9.68
CA VAL A 150 -15.93 -2.45 -9.91
C VAL A 150 -14.76 -2.14 -10.86
N PHE A 151 -15.01 -1.41 -11.95
CA PHE A 151 -13.96 -0.99 -12.87
C PHE A 151 -12.97 -0.03 -12.20
N LEU A 152 -13.43 0.95 -11.43
CA LEU A 152 -12.57 1.86 -10.67
C LEU A 152 -11.67 1.13 -9.69
N TYR A 153 -12.21 0.12 -8.97
CA TYR A 153 -11.43 -0.68 -8.04
C TYR A 153 -10.37 -1.52 -8.73
N PHE A 154 -10.72 -2.17 -9.85
CA PHE A 154 -9.74 -2.90 -10.64
C PHE A 154 -8.65 -2.00 -11.19
N TRP A 155 -9.03 -0.84 -11.70
CA TRP A 155 -8.08 0.14 -12.19
C TRP A 155 -7.16 0.66 -11.09
N PHE A 156 -7.69 0.89 -9.88
CA PHE A 156 -6.90 1.20 -8.70
C PHE A 156 -5.86 0.12 -8.38
N LEU A 157 -6.23 -1.16 -8.45
CA LEU A 157 -5.29 -2.26 -8.24
C LEU A 157 -4.19 -2.29 -9.31
N VAL A 158 -4.54 -2.04 -10.58
CA VAL A 158 -3.55 -1.92 -11.67
C VAL A 158 -2.58 -0.77 -11.38
N LEU A 159 -3.09 0.40 -11.00
CA LEU A 159 -2.26 1.57 -10.69
C LEU A 159 -1.32 1.29 -9.50
N LEU A 160 -1.80 0.62 -8.45
CA LEU A 160 -0.95 0.22 -7.32
C LEU A 160 0.22 -0.67 -7.75
N VAL A 161 -0.04 -1.64 -8.63
CA VAL A 161 1.02 -2.50 -9.16
C VAL A 161 1.98 -1.69 -10.01
N VAL A 162 1.48 -0.86 -10.93
CA VAL A 162 2.30 0.01 -11.79
C VAL A 162 3.20 0.94 -10.97
N GLN A 163 2.68 1.52 -9.88
CA GLN A 163 3.43 2.41 -9.01
C GLN A 163 4.70 1.76 -8.45
N VAL A 164 4.63 0.49 -8.05
CA VAL A 164 5.79 -0.28 -7.56
C VAL A 164 6.86 -0.43 -8.64
N PHE A 165 6.45 -0.67 -9.89
CA PHE A 165 7.39 -0.75 -11.00
C PHE A 165 8.04 0.61 -11.29
N LEU A 166 7.31 1.71 -11.10
CA LEU A 166 7.80 3.07 -11.35
C LEU A 166 8.72 3.60 -10.24
N SER A 167 8.47 3.25 -8.98
CA SER A 167 9.27 3.72 -7.83
C SER A 167 10.72 3.20 -7.87
N GLY A 168 10.95 2.09 -8.58
CA GLY A 168 12.24 1.40 -8.64
C GLY A 168 12.50 0.53 -7.41
N ASP A 169 11.48 0.27 -6.58
CA ASP A 169 11.61 -0.57 -5.38
C ASP A 169 11.97 -2.02 -5.73
N LEU A 170 11.76 -2.44 -6.98
CA LEU A 170 12.24 -3.75 -7.46
C LEU A 170 13.76 -3.87 -7.50
N SER A 171 14.50 -2.76 -7.49
CA SER A 171 15.97 -2.79 -7.40
C SER A 171 16.47 -3.36 -6.07
N TYR A 172 15.65 -3.39 -5.02
CA TYR A 172 16.01 -4.03 -3.75
C TYR A 172 16.21 -5.54 -3.88
N PHE A 173 15.61 -6.20 -4.87
CA PHE A 173 15.78 -7.64 -5.09
C PHE A 173 17.19 -8.02 -5.57
N THR A 174 17.95 -7.07 -6.14
CA THR A 174 19.28 -7.33 -6.72
C THR A 174 20.43 -6.77 -5.87
N GLN A 175 20.13 -6.09 -4.76
CA GLN A 175 21.13 -5.48 -3.90
C GLN A 175 21.72 -6.50 -2.90
N ILE A 176 23.04 -6.61 -2.88
CA ILE A 176 23.78 -7.52 -1.99
C ILE A 176 23.90 -6.94 -0.58
N ASN A 177 24.06 -5.62 -0.47
CA ASN A 177 24.23 -4.89 0.78
C ASN A 177 23.08 -3.88 0.96
N ILE A 178 21.99 -4.36 1.57
CA ILE A 178 20.82 -3.55 1.90
C ILE A 178 20.97 -3.09 3.35
N GLY A 179 20.82 -1.79 3.61
CA GLY A 179 20.84 -1.25 4.97
C GLY A 179 19.61 -1.67 5.79
N LEU A 180 19.60 -1.35 7.09
CA LEU A 180 18.54 -1.81 8.00
C LEU A 180 17.17 -1.20 7.65
N LEU A 181 17.15 0.09 7.32
CA LEU A 181 15.92 0.80 6.97
C LEU A 181 15.39 0.31 5.61
N GLU A 182 16.28 0.14 4.64
CA GLU A 182 15.98 -0.39 3.32
C GLU A 182 15.41 -1.81 3.41
N SER A 183 15.98 -2.65 4.29
CA SER A 183 15.52 -4.02 4.52
C SER A 183 14.11 -4.02 5.13
N PHE A 184 13.84 -3.13 6.08
CA PHE A 184 12.51 -2.95 6.66
C PHE A 184 11.49 -2.53 5.61
N THR A 185 11.79 -1.49 4.82
CA THR A 185 10.89 -1.03 3.75
C THR A 185 10.70 -2.08 2.67
N PHE A 186 11.75 -2.83 2.34
CA PHE A 186 11.67 -3.93 1.38
C PHE A 186 10.73 -5.02 1.85
N GLY A 187 10.77 -5.40 3.14
CA GLY A 187 9.84 -6.38 3.71
C GLY A 187 8.37 -5.95 3.64
N ALA A 188 8.08 -4.68 3.93
CA ALA A 188 6.73 -4.13 3.80
C ALA A 188 6.27 -4.12 2.34
N VAL A 189 7.09 -3.60 1.43
CA VAL A 189 6.80 -3.53 -0.01
C VAL A 189 6.64 -4.92 -0.62
N PHE A 190 7.45 -5.91 -0.21
CA PHE A 190 7.38 -7.28 -0.69
C PHE A 190 6.00 -7.91 -0.49
N ILE A 191 5.45 -7.83 0.73
CA ILE A 191 4.10 -8.33 1.04
C ILE A 191 3.05 -7.53 0.31
N PHE A 192 3.18 -6.21 0.32
CA PHE A 192 2.25 -5.32 -0.34
C PHE A 192 2.08 -5.72 -1.80
N ILE A 193 3.18 -5.91 -2.55
CA ILE A 193 3.15 -6.29 -3.97
C ILE A 193 2.46 -7.64 -4.17
N ILE A 194 2.95 -8.69 -3.48
CA ILE A 194 2.49 -10.06 -3.73
C ILE A 194 0.99 -10.16 -3.47
N LEU A 195 0.54 -9.61 -2.34
CA LEU A 195 -0.86 -9.67 -1.96
C LEU A 195 -1.73 -8.86 -2.94
N HIS A 196 -1.35 -7.64 -3.30
CA HIS A 196 -2.13 -6.81 -4.23
C HIS A 196 -2.15 -7.38 -5.65
N CYS A 197 -1.06 -8.03 -6.10
CA CYS A 197 -1.02 -8.77 -7.36
C CYS A 197 -1.98 -9.98 -7.33
N LEU A 198 -2.01 -10.77 -6.25
CA LEU A 198 -2.95 -11.88 -6.11
C LEU A 198 -4.40 -11.39 -6.08
N ILE A 199 -4.67 -10.29 -5.38
CA ILE A 199 -5.98 -9.64 -5.35
C ILE A 199 -6.36 -9.12 -6.75
N LEU A 200 -5.41 -8.56 -7.51
CA LEU A 200 -5.61 -8.12 -8.89
C LEU A 200 -6.01 -9.28 -9.79
N VAL A 201 -5.31 -10.42 -9.71
CA VAL A 201 -5.66 -11.64 -10.47
C VAL A 201 -7.07 -12.11 -10.11
N ARG A 202 -7.40 -12.15 -8.82
CA ARG A 202 -8.76 -12.48 -8.35
C ARG A 202 -9.80 -11.53 -8.93
N PHE A 203 -9.55 -10.23 -8.91
CA PHE A 203 -10.48 -9.22 -9.43
C PHE A 203 -10.60 -9.26 -10.96
N PHE A 204 -9.52 -9.58 -11.66
CA PHE A 204 -9.55 -9.81 -13.10
C PHE A 204 -10.49 -10.96 -13.47
N MET A 205 -10.44 -12.07 -12.72
CA MET A 205 -11.40 -13.17 -12.88
C MET A 205 -12.85 -12.73 -12.59
N ILE A 206 -13.06 -11.90 -11.57
CA ILE A 206 -14.39 -11.36 -11.27
C ILE A 206 -14.90 -10.48 -12.41
N ILE A 207 -14.08 -9.58 -12.96
CA ILE A 207 -14.47 -8.68 -14.05
C ILE A 207 -14.76 -9.44 -15.33
N THR A 208 -13.89 -10.39 -15.70
CA THR A 208 -14.13 -11.23 -16.88
C THR A 208 -15.42 -12.05 -16.73
N SER A 209 -15.80 -12.43 -15.51
CA SER A 209 -17.10 -13.09 -15.26
C SER A 209 -18.33 -12.19 -15.46
N LEU A 210 -18.18 -10.85 -15.49
CA LEU A 210 -19.27 -9.88 -15.69
C LEU A 210 -19.77 -9.82 -17.14
N ILE A 211 -19.05 -10.46 -18.06
CA ILE A 211 -19.51 -10.70 -19.43
C ILE A 211 -20.88 -11.41 -19.39
N LEU A 212 -21.06 -12.33 -18.43
CA LEU A 212 -22.34 -13.01 -18.19
C LEU A 212 -23.27 -12.17 -17.29
N PRO A 213 -24.48 -11.78 -17.74
CA PRO A 213 -25.38 -10.91 -16.98
C PRO A 213 -25.79 -11.45 -15.60
N ARG A 214 -25.85 -12.78 -15.44
CA ARG A 214 -26.22 -13.46 -14.18
C ARG A 214 -25.25 -13.14 -13.03
N ASN A 215 -23.97 -12.92 -13.33
CA ASN A 215 -22.92 -12.70 -12.33
C ASN A 215 -22.88 -11.24 -11.82
N ARG A 216 -23.54 -10.31 -12.53
CA ARG A 216 -23.55 -8.88 -12.18
C ARG A 216 -24.09 -8.62 -10.77
N ARG A 217 -25.12 -9.37 -10.33
CA ARG A 217 -25.71 -9.20 -9.00
C ARG A 217 -24.71 -9.51 -7.88
N LEU A 218 -23.90 -10.56 -8.02
CA LEU A 218 -22.92 -10.98 -7.02
C LEU A 218 -21.78 -9.96 -6.89
N ALA A 219 -21.30 -9.44 -8.03
CA ALA A 219 -20.26 -8.40 -8.02
C ALA A 219 -20.75 -7.07 -7.43
N VAL A 220 -22.00 -6.70 -7.69
CA VAL A 220 -22.62 -5.49 -7.11
C VAL A 220 -22.75 -5.63 -5.58
N GLN A 221 -23.06 -6.81 -5.07
CA GLN A 221 -23.08 -7.04 -3.62
C GLN A 221 -21.67 -6.99 -3.04
N ALA A 222 -20.68 -7.62 -3.67
CA ALA A 222 -19.30 -7.62 -3.19
C ALA A 222 -18.68 -6.21 -3.16
N ILE A 223 -18.90 -5.40 -4.20
CA ILE A 223 -18.30 -4.05 -4.29
C ILE A 223 -18.86 -3.09 -3.23
N GLN A 224 -20.07 -3.31 -2.72
CA GLN A 224 -20.64 -2.52 -1.63
C GLN A 224 -19.90 -2.68 -0.30
N PHE A 225 -19.26 -3.84 -0.08
CA PHE A 225 -18.43 -4.08 1.10
C PHE A 225 -16.99 -3.57 0.96
N ILE A 226 -16.52 -3.40 -0.29
CA ILE A 226 -15.14 -3.05 -0.61
C ILE A 226 -15.00 -1.54 -0.85
N PHE A 227 -15.97 -0.91 -1.52
CA PHE A 227 -15.94 0.49 -1.91
C PHE A 227 -16.75 1.35 -0.93
N TYR A 228 -16.07 2.24 -0.22
CA TYR A 228 -16.72 3.21 0.67
C TYR A 228 -17.08 4.49 -0.08
N ASP A 229 -18.37 4.84 -0.08
CA ASP A 229 -18.90 6.10 -0.59
C ASP A 229 -18.67 7.28 0.39
N ASP A 230 -17.48 7.37 0.97
CA ASP A 230 -17.08 8.55 1.75
C ASP A 230 -16.62 9.63 0.75
N GLN A 231 -17.57 10.47 0.30
CA GLN A 231 -17.26 11.56 -0.63
C GLN A 231 -16.16 12.47 -0.08
N THR A 232 -15.22 12.79 -0.96
CA THR A 232 -14.12 13.71 -0.65
C THR A 232 -14.62 15.13 -0.79
N SER A 233 -14.38 15.99 0.20
CA SER A 233 -14.68 17.41 0.00
C SER A 233 -13.65 17.98 -0.99
N PRO A 234 -14.05 18.83 -1.96
CA PRO A 234 -13.13 19.47 -2.88
C PRO A 234 -11.98 20.19 -2.16
N LEU A 235 -12.27 20.83 -1.01
CA LEU A 235 -11.26 21.48 -0.18
C LEU A 235 -10.19 20.51 0.33
N SER A 236 -10.60 19.35 0.87
CA SER A 236 -9.65 18.34 1.36
C SER A 236 -8.79 17.78 0.23
N PHE A 237 -9.35 17.68 -0.98
CA PHE A 237 -8.62 17.28 -2.17
C PHE A 237 -7.55 18.31 -2.57
N PHE A 238 -7.90 19.60 -2.65
CA PHE A 238 -6.95 20.65 -2.99
C PHE A 238 -5.85 20.80 -1.93
N LEU A 239 -6.20 20.73 -0.64
CA LEU A 239 -5.21 20.76 0.44
C LEU A 239 -4.26 19.57 0.36
N PHE A 240 -4.77 18.37 0.06
CA PHE A 240 -3.94 17.18 -0.10
C PHE A 240 -2.98 17.31 -1.28
N MET A 241 -3.48 17.75 -2.43
CA MET A 241 -2.67 18.02 -3.63
C MET A 241 -1.57 19.05 -3.34
N LEU A 242 -1.92 20.15 -2.66
CA LEU A 242 -0.99 21.22 -2.34
C LEU A 242 0.08 20.77 -1.35
N LEU A 243 -0.32 20.07 -0.27
CA LEU A 243 0.62 19.55 0.73
C LEU A 243 1.60 18.55 0.10
N SER A 244 1.08 17.63 -0.71
CA SER A 244 1.90 16.60 -1.34
C SER A 244 2.83 17.20 -2.41
N ALA A 245 2.36 18.18 -3.19
CA ALA A 245 3.21 18.93 -4.12
C ALA A 245 4.29 19.74 -3.38
N ALA A 246 3.97 20.33 -2.23
CA ALA A 246 4.93 21.04 -1.40
C ALA A 246 6.01 20.10 -0.85
N VAL A 247 5.63 18.91 -0.36
CA VAL A 247 6.59 17.89 0.09
C VAL A 247 7.55 17.50 -1.04
N VAL A 248 7.01 17.24 -2.23
CA VAL A 248 7.83 16.89 -3.42
C VAL A 248 8.76 18.02 -3.81
N TYR A 249 8.27 19.25 -3.83
CA TYR A 249 9.07 20.44 -4.11
C TYR A 249 10.22 20.59 -3.10
N LEU A 250 9.94 20.46 -1.81
CA LEU A 250 10.94 20.55 -0.75
C LEU A 250 12.01 19.46 -0.90
N ILE A 251 11.60 18.22 -1.13
CA ILE A 251 12.52 17.10 -1.30
C ILE A 251 13.45 17.30 -2.51
N ASN A 252 12.90 17.80 -3.62
CA ASN A 252 13.69 18.09 -4.81
C ASN A 252 14.63 19.29 -4.60
N ARG A 253 14.15 20.33 -3.90
CA ARG A 253 14.94 21.54 -3.60
C ARG A 253 16.12 21.27 -2.69
N TYR A 254 15.94 20.41 -1.68
CA TYR A 254 16.95 20.11 -0.66
C TYR A 254 17.77 18.84 -0.94
N GLN A 255 17.54 18.14 -2.07
CA GLN A 255 18.25 16.91 -2.46
C GLN A 255 18.42 15.91 -1.31
N LEU A 256 17.35 15.69 -0.54
CA LEU A 256 17.44 14.87 0.68
C LEU A 256 17.95 13.46 0.35
N PRO A 257 18.94 12.94 1.10
CA PRO A 257 19.42 11.58 0.92
C PRO A 257 18.29 10.59 1.23
N MET A 258 18.23 9.49 0.48
CA MET A 258 17.15 8.49 0.60
C MET A 258 15.74 9.06 0.37
N ALA A 259 15.62 10.17 -0.38
CA ALA A 259 14.34 10.80 -0.70
C ALA A 259 13.25 9.83 -1.19
N LYS A 260 13.60 8.78 -1.94
CA LYS A 260 12.65 7.75 -2.39
C LYS A 260 12.00 7.01 -1.20
N LEU A 261 12.82 6.56 -0.25
CA LEU A 261 12.37 5.84 0.94
C LEU A 261 11.52 6.72 1.84
N TRP A 262 11.93 7.97 2.06
CA TRP A 262 11.16 8.93 2.85
C TRP A 262 9.81 9.24 2.23
N ILE A 263 9.76 9.42 0.91
CA ILE A 263 8.52 9.63 0.17
C ILE A 263 7.60 8.41 0.32
N ASN A 264 8.12 7.20 0.06
CA ASN A 264 7.35 5.97 0.20
C ASN A 264 6.85 5.77 1.64
N LEU A 265 7.67 6.00 2.66
CA LEU A 265 7.27 5.93 4.08
C LEU A 265 6.22 6.98 4.45
N VAL A 266 6.41 8.22 4.02
CA VAL A 266 5.45 9.31 4.28
C VAL A 266 4.13 9.00 3.60
N PHE A 267 4.14 8.50 2.36
CA PHE A 267 2.91 8.12 1.68
C PHE A 267 2.25 6.89 2.28
N LEU A 268 3.03 5.87 2.65
CA LEU A 268 2.51 4.68 3.35
C LEU A 268 1.89 5.12 4.68
N LEU A 269 2.53 6.01 5.45
CA LEU A 269 1.96 6.61 6.65
C LEU A 269 0.73 7.49 6.35
N ILE A 270 0.73 8.31 5.31
CA ILE A 270 -0.43 9.13 4.91
C ILE A 270 -1.61 8.23 4.56
N ILE A 271 -1.38 7.18 3.78
CA ILE A 271 -2.39 6.20 3.41
C ILE A 271 -2.91 5.53 4.70
N GLN A 272 -2.03 5.07 5.58
CA GLN A 272 -2.43 4.33 6.79
C GLN A 272 -3.07 5.22 7.88
N VAL A 273 -2.64 6.48 8.02
CA VAL A 273 -3.07 7.43 9.06
C VAL A 273 -4.27 8.26 8.60
N ILE A 274 -4.23 8.85 7.41
CA ILE A 274 -5.34 9.65 6.89
C ILE A 274 -6.53 8.76 6.51
N PHE A 275 -6.29 7.54 6.02
CA PHE A 275 -7.39 6.60 5.75
C PHE A 275 -7.84 5.77 6.93
N ASN A 276 -7.25 5.94 8.12
CA ASN A 276 -7.85 5.38 9.30
C ASN A 276 -9.17 6.14 9.58
N PRO A 277 -10.34 5.50 9.36
CA PRO A 277 -11.62 6.18 9.49
C PRO A 277 -11.88 6.73 10.90
N LYS A 278 -11.14 6.24 11.90
CA LYS A 278 -11.23 6.70 13.28
C LYS A 278 -10.49 8.00 13.54
N ILE A 279 -9.38 8.25 12.85
CA ILE A 279 -8.65 9.53 12.92
C ILE A 279 -9.52 10.64 12.32
N ILE A 280 -10.19 10.36 11.19
CA ILE A 280 -11.17 11.27 10.59
C ILE A 280 -12.34 11.56 11.55
N LYS A 281 -12.86 10.55 12.27
CA LYS A 281 -13.92 10.75 13.29
C LYS A 281 -13.44 11.60 14.47
N LEU A 282 -12.17 11.48 14.89
CA LEU A 282 -11.57 12.31 15.92
C LEU A 282 -11.48 13.78 15.49
N PHE A 283 -11.03 14.05 14.26
CA PHE A 283 -11.03 15.41 13.70
C PHE A 283 -12.42 16.00 13.52
N LYS A 284 -13.44 15.18 13.24
CA LYS A 284 -14.84 15.63 13.14
C LYS A 284 -15.55 15.83 14.48
N ARG A 285 -15.03 15.28 15.58
CA ARG A 285 -15.57 15.46 16.94
C ARG A 285 -14.92 16.63 17.70
N GLY A 286 -13.83 17.18 17.17
CA GLY A 286 -13.15 18.36 17.72
C GLY A 286 -13.65 19.71 17.19
N ASN A 287 -14.64 19.70 16.30
CA ASN A 287 -15.46 20.86 15.91
C ASN A 287 -16.88 20.66 16.42
#